data_AF-A0A2S4VVE2-F1
#
_entry.id   AF-A0A2S4VVE2-F1
#
_cell.length_a   1.000
_cell.length_b   1.000
_cell.length_c   1.000
_cell.angle_alpha   90.00
_cell.angle_beta   90.00
_cell.angle_gamma   90.00
#
_symmetry.space_group_name_H-M   'P 1'
#
loop_
_entity.id
_entity.type
_entity.pdbx_description
1 polymer ?
#
loop_
_entity_poly.entity_id
_entity_poly.type
_entity_poly.pdbx_seq_one_letter_code
_entity_poly.pdbx_strand_id
1 'polypeptide(L)'
;MKLRKIDRVRAEDKMVQRERELEGEEFANKDEFVTPAYLEQQKELREAEQVEKLKAEQAPNKQAMTNFYQNILEQDSKRNEAAVKAVAAVAGASTSKKASSSGISLGLSTTLSNVKTQAINPSHPPQLQSPQYDPEPEGVPSEAKLAAEIGKKLGRNVDLDDEGRIVDHRQLLTGGLNLGPPKALGPHQQQQTKKKIGFALPISERRAQEQLEKEYAKSQNSLGDHDDDDEGLSQAEKIKLSRERQSILLQQQLIDLDNKKRKAEEDSKLENLKKVVKRNDQSKIEILKQQALKRRQERQEGALTKDVQIQASSST
;
A
#
# COMPACT_ATOMS: atom_id res chain seq x y z
N MET A 1 -6.20 4.27 10.49
CA MET A 1 -7.43 5.11 10.47
C MET A 1 -7.33 6.43 11.25
N LYS A 2 -6.64 6.51 12.39
CA LYS A 2 -6.57 7.75 13.20
C LYS A 2 -5.86 8.91 12.49
N LEU A 3 -4.76 8.63 11.78
CA LEU A 3 -3.99 9.65 11.05
C LEU A 3 -4.82 10.38 9.98
N ARG A 4 -5.57 9.65 9.15
CA ARG A 4 -6.45 10.23 8.11
C ARG A 4 -7.57 11.11 8.67
N LYS A 5 -8.02 10.85 9.90
CA LYS A 5 -9.04 11.68 10.57
C LYS A 5 -8.42 12.98 11.08
N ILE A 6 -7.21 12.91 11.62
CA ILE A 6 -6.43 14.07 12.04
C ILE A 6 -6.11 14.95 10.83
N ASP A 7 -5.70 14.34 9.70
CA ASP A 7 -5.44 15.05 8.46
C ASP A 7 -6.69 15.74 7.89
N ARG A 8 -7.86 15.09 8.01
CA ARG A 8 -9.14 15.67 7.56
C ARG A 8 -9.56 16.87 8.40
N VAL A 9 -9.49 16.76 9.73
CA VAL A 9 -9.79 17.88 10.64
C VAL A 9 -8.82 19.04 10.39
N ARG A 10 -7.53 18.75 10.20
CA ARG A 10 -6.52 19.75 9.84
C ARG A 10 -6.81 20.45 8.50
N ALA A 11 -7.37 19.73 7.53
CA ALA A 11 -7.75 20.30 6.24
C ALA A 11 -9.04 21.14 6.33
N GLU A 12 -10.04 20.66 7.10
CA GLU A 12 -11.27 21.39 7.40
C GLU A 12 -10.96 22.70 8.13
N ASP A 13 -10.09 22.69 9.14
CA ASP A 13 -9.71 23.90 9.89
C ASP A 13 -8.92 24.91 9.03
N LYS A 14 -8.01 24.44 8.16
CA LYS A 14 -7.31 25.31 7.19
C LYS A 14 -8.25 25.91 6.14
N MET A 15 -9.32 25.20 5.81
CA MET A 15 -10.37 25.70 4.92
C MET A 15 -11.18 26.79 5.63
N VAL A 16 -11.62 26.53 6.86
CA VAL A 16 -12.37 27.49 7.69
C VAL A 16 -11.54 28.75 8.00
N GLN A 17 -10.23 28.63 8.20
CA GLN A 17 -9.35 29.80 8.35
C GLN A 17 -9.29 30.64 7.06
N ARG A 18 -9.14 29.99 5.90
CA ARG A 18 -9.15 30.70 4.61
C ARG A 18 -10.50 31.36 4.33
N GLU A 19 -11.60 30.69 4.65
CA GLU A 19 -12.96 31.25 4.54
C GLU A 19 -13.15 32.44 5.47
N ARG A 20 -12.63 32.38 6.70
CA ARG A 20 -12.70 33.50 7.65
C ARG A 20 -11.77 34.66 7.31
N GLU A 21 -10.63 34.41 6.67
CA GLU A 21 -9.77 35.48 6.15
C GLU A 21 -10.47 36.21 5.00
N LEU A 22 -11.17 35.47 4.12
CA LEU A 22 -11.98 36.03 3.04
C LEU A 22 -13.22 36.78 3.57
N GLU A 23 -13.93 36.22 4.55
CA GLU A 23 -15.09 36.86 5.21
C GLU A 23 -14.64 38.01 6.15
N GLY A 24 -13.44 37.93 6.72
CA GLY A 24 -12.88 38.96 7.59
C GLY A 24 -12.64 40.28 6.86
N GLU A 25 -12.33 40.23 5.56
CA GLU A 25 -12.30 41.43 4.70
C GLU A 25 -13.70 42.04 4.50
N GLU A 26 -14.76 41.21 4.51
CA GLU A 26 -16.16 41.66 4.38
C GLU A 26 -16.76 42.19 5.70
N PHE A 27 -16.22 41.76 6.85
CA PHE A 27 -16.72 42.11 8.18
C PHE A 27 -15.75 42.96 9.02
N ALA A 28 -14.69 43.51 8.42
CA ALA A 28 -13.70 44.38 9.05
C ALA A 28 -14.26 45.60 9.83
N ASN A 29 -15.50 46.00 9.54
CA ASN A 29 -16.19 47.11 10.20
C ASN A 29 -17.10 46.67 11.37
N LYS A 30 -17.11 45.39 11.76
CA LYS A 30 -17.92 44.87 12.87
C LYS A 30 -17.03 44.33 13.98
N ASP A 31 -17.47 44.51 15.23
CA ASP A 31 -16.75 44.03 16.40
C ASP A 31 -16.68 42.48 16.41
N GLU A 32 -15.47 41.92 16.46
CA GLU A 32 -15.24 40.48 16.54
C GLU A 32 -15.43 39.96 17.98
N PHE A 33 -16.56 39.31 18.25
CA PHE A 33 -16.81 38.66 19.54
C PHE A 33 -16.30 37.21 19.54
N VAL A 34 -15.01 37.03 19.79
CA VAL A 34 -14.42 35.70 19.97
C VAL A 34 -14.58 35.24 21.42
N THR A 35 -15.20 34.07 21.62
CA THR A 35 -15.34 33.50 22.96
C THR A 35 -13.97 33.08 23.53
N PRO A 36 -13.72 33.23 24.84
CA PRO A 36 -12.43 32.89 25.45
C PRO A 36 -12.04 31.42 25.25
N ALA A 37 -13.02 30.52 25.18
CA ALA A 37 -12.81 29.10 24.90
C ALA A 37 -12.26 28.83 23.48
N TYR A 38 -12.62 29.64 22.49
CA TYR A 38 -12.12 29.49 21.13
C TYR A 38 -10.68 29.99 20.98
N LEU A 39 -10.33 31.07 21.68
CA LEU A 39 -8.96 31.56 21.80
C LEU A 39 -8.03 30.50 22.44
N GLU A 40 -8.52 29.81 23.48
CA GLU A 40 -7.80 28.73 24.14
C GLU A 40 -7.60 27.52 23.21
N GLN A 41 -8.63 27.11 22.46
CA GLN A 41 -8.51 26.06 21.44
C GLN A 41 -7.53 26.43 20.32
N GLN A 42 -7.54 27.68 19.86
CA GLN A 42 -6.62 28.14 18.82
C GLN A 42 -5.18 28.17 19.32
N LYS A 43 -4.97 28.50 20.60
CA LYS A 43 -3.66 28.47 21.25
C LYS A 43 -3.14 27.05 21.41
N GLU A 44 -3.99 26.13 21.87
CA GLU A 44 -3.64 24.71 22.02
C GLU A 44 -3.27 24.08 20.67
N LEU A 45 -4.00 24.39 19.60
CA LEU A 45 -3.67 23.93 18.24
C LEU A 45 -2.33 24.48 17.74
N ARG A 46 -2.06 25.76 18.00
CA ARG A 46 -0.79 26.41 17.62
C ARG A 46 0.39 25.83 18.41
N GLU A 47 0.22 25.58 19.70
CA GLU A 47 1.22 24.92 20.55
C GLU A 47 1.46 23.47 20.13
N ALA A 48 0.40 22.72 19.80
CA ALA A 48 0.51 21.36 19.30
C ALA A 48 1.24 21.27 17.95
N GLU A 49 0.99 22.21 17.03
CA GLU A 49 1.70 22.30 15.75
C GLU A 49 3.18 22.63 15.95
N GLN A 50 3.51 23.55 16.86
CA GLN A 50 4.90 23.87 17.19
C GLN A 50 5.64 22.68 17.81
N VAL A 51 4.99 21.95 18.73
CA VAL A 51 5.56 20.76 19.35
C VAL A 51 5.74 19.62 18.33
N GLU A 52 4.80 19.43 17.41
CA GLU A 52 4.93 18.46 16.32
C GLU A 52 6.05 18.85 15.34
N LYS A 53 6.18 20.14 15.02
CA LYS A 53 7.24 20.67 14.15
C LYS A 53 8.62 20.51 14.76
N LEU A 54 8.80 20.87 16.04
CA LEU A 54 10.05 20.67 16.77
C LEU A 54 10.40 19.17 16.89
N LYS A 55 9.39 18.32 17.06
CA LYS A 55 9.57 16.85 17.09
C LYS A 55 9.90 16.27 15.71
N ALA A 56 9.37 16.86 14.64
CA ALA A 56 9.69 16.49 13.26
C ALA A 56 11.11 16.93 12.87
N GLU A 57 11.55 18.11 13.32
CA GLU A 57 12.93 18.59 13.15
C GLU A 57 13.93 17.76 13.96
N GLN A 58 13.53 17.24 15.13
CA GLN A 58 14.36 16.35 15.97
C GLN A 58 14.31 14.87 15.55
N ALA A 59 13.42 14.47 14.65
CA ALA A 59 13.36 13.09 14.18
C ALA A 59 14.51 12.81 13.20
N PRO A 60 15.28 11.71 13.36
CA PRO A 60 16.34 11.37 12.43
C PRO A 60 15.77 11.17 11.02
N ASN A 61 16.39 11.89 10.08
CA ASN A 61 15.85 12.15 8.75
C ASN A 61 15.71 10.86 7.93
N LYS A 62 14.49 10.56 7.45
CA LYS A 62 14.23 9.48 6.49
C LYS A 62 14.98 9.67 5.16
N GLN A 63 15.55 10.85 4.92
CA GLN A 63 16.42 11.16 3.79
C GLN A 63 17.87 10.67 3.98
N ALA A 64 18.22 9.95 5.04
CA ALA A 64 19.59 9.45 5.23
C ALA A 64 20.06 8.61 4.02
N MET A 65 19.19 7.76 3.47
CA MET A 65 19.49 7.01 2.25
C MET A 65 19.48 7.91 1.01
N THR A 66 18.53 8.85 0.90
CA THR A 66 18.44 9.78 -0.22
C THR A 66 19.67 10.69 -0.33
N ASN A 67 20.21 11.16 0.81
CA ASN A 67 21.42 11.97 0.88
C ASN A 67 22.68 11.15 0.59
N PHE A 68 22.70 9.86 0.98
CA PHE A 68 23.79 8.95 0.61
C PHE A 68 23.85 8.74 -0.92
N TYR A 69 22.70 8.51 -1.57
CA TYR A 69 22.64 8.39 -3.03
C TYR A 69 22.98 9.71 -3.74
N GLN A 70 22.53 10.86 -3.22
CA GLN A 70 22.94 12.16 -3.77
C GLN A 70 24.46 12.38 -3.67
N ASN A 71 25.07 12.04 -2.54
CA ASN A 71 26.52 12.17 -2.36
C ASN A 71 27.32 11.26 -3.32
N ILE A 72 26.85 10.04 -3.57
CA ILE A 72 27.48 9.12 -4.54
C ILE A 72 27.37 9.68 -5.96
N LEU A 73 26.17 10.13 -6.36
CA LEU A 73 25.96 10.70 -7.70
C LEU A 73 26.79 11.97 -7.92
N GLU A 74 26.95 12.81 -6.90
CA GLU A 74 27.83 13.98 -6.94
C GLU A 74 29.32 13.62 -7.00
N GLN A 75 29.74 12.55 -6.34
CA GLN A 75 31.12 12.07 -6.45
C GLN A 75 31.43 11.55 -7.85
N ASP A 76 30.51 10.78 -8.44
CA ASP A 76 30.68 10.24 -9.79
C ASP A 76 30.58 11.32 -10.87
N SER A 77 29.70 12.31 -10.70
CA SER A 77 29.65 13.47 -11.61
C SER A 77 30.95 14.28 -11.56
N LYS A 78 31.51 14.53 -10.37
CA LYS A 78 32.81 15.21 -10.20
C LYS A 78 33.97 14.43 -10.84
N ARG A 79 34.00 13.10 -10.68
CA ARG A 79 35.02 12.24 -11.32
C ARG A 79 34.95 12.35 -12.85
N ASN A 80 33.75 12.29 -13.41
CA ASN A 80 33.54 12.41 -14.85
C ASN A 80 33.91 13.80 -15.37
N GLU A 81 33.53 14.87 -14.65
CA GLU A 81 33.90 16.24 -15.00
C GLU A 81 35.43 16.42 -14.97
N ALA A 82 36.12 15.89 -13.95
CA ALA A 82 37.58 15.95 -13.87
C ALA A 82 38.25 15.17 -15.00
N ALA A 83 37.72 14.00 -15.37
CA ALA A 83 38.22 13.21 -16.50
C ALA A 83 38.04 13.95 -17.83
N VAL A 84 36.86 14.52 -18.08
CA VAL A 84 36.58 15.32 -19.28
C VAL A 84 37.47 16.55 -19.33
N LYS A 85 37.67 17.24 -18.21
CA LYS A 85 38.57 18.40 -18.11
C LYS A 85 40.03 18.01 -18.36
N ALA A 86 40.48 16.85 -17.86
CA ALA A 86 41.82 16.33 -18.13
C ALA A 86 42.00 15.96 -19.61
N VAL A 87 41.03 15.29 -20.22
CA VAL A 87 41.03 14.97 -21.66
C VAL A 87 41.01 16.26 -22.50
N ALA A 88 40.18 17.24 -22.13
CA ALA A 88 40.12 18.53 -22.79
C ALA A 88 41.43 19.33 -22.62
N ALA A 89 42.10 19.24 -21.47
CA ALA A 89 43.41 19.86 -21.24
C ALA A 89 44.52 19.18 -22.03
N VAL A 90 44.51 17.85 -22.16
CA VAL A 90 45.46 17.10 -23.00
C VAL A 90 45.22 17.39 -24.48
N ALA A 91 43.96 17.44 -24.91
CA ALA A 91 43.58 17.85 -26.27
C ALA A 91 43.97 19.32 -26.55
N GLY A 92 43.78 20.23 -25.59
CA GLY A 92 44.16 21.64 -25.68
C GLY A 92 45.67 21.89 -25.62
N ALA A 93 46.44 21.06 -24.91
CA ALA A 93 47.90 21.13 -24.90
C ALA A 93 48.52 20.58 -26.20
N SER A 94 47.83 19.70 -26.92
CA SER A 94 48.29 19.12 -28.18
C SER A 94 48.25 20.09 -29.37
N THR A 95 47.57 21.24 -29.26
CA THR A 95 47.43 22.23 -30.36
C THR A 95 48.48 23.34 -30.34
N SER A 96 49.37 23.42 -29.33
CA SER A 96 50.37 24.50 -29.18
C SER A 96 51.85 24.09 -29.28
N LYS A 97 52.16 22.82 -29.59
CA LYS A 97 53.53 22.41 -29.98
C LYS A 97 53.53 21.69 -31.33
N LYS A 98 53.77 22.46 -32.40
CA LYS A 98 54.08 21.91 -33.72
C LYS A 98 55.60 21.70 -33.85
N ALA A 99 55.95 20.49 -34.29
CA ALA A 99 57.24 20.01 -34.81
C ALA A 99 58.34 19.58 -33.81
N SER A 100 58.45 18.27 -33.59
CA SER A 100 59.70 17.51 -33.72
C SER A 100 59.39 16.00 -33.74
N SER A 101 60.03 15.31 -34.66
CA SER A 101 59.96 13.89 -35.02
C SER A 101 59.94 12.87 -33.88
N SER A 102 58.99 11.92 -33.91
CA SER A 102 59.22 10.48 -33.91
C SER A 102 57.87 9.77 -33.69
N GLY A 103 57.54 8.84 -34.59
CA GLY A 103 56.26 8.13 -34.58
C GLY A 103 56.08 7.26 -33.34
N ILE A 104 54.91 7.40 -32.70
CA ILE A 104 54.40 6.42 -31.75
C ILE A 104 53.11 5.88 -32.38
N SER A 105 53.26 4.89 -33.25
CA SER A 105 52.16 4.04 -33.68
C SER A 105 51.70 3.24 -32.46
N LEU A 106 50.49 3.49 -31.99
CA LEU A 106 49.83 2.66 -30.99
C LEU A 106 49.74 1.23 -31.55
N GLY A 107 50.51 0.32 -30.94
CA GLY A 107 50.67 -1.06 -31.35
C GLY A 107 49.43 -1.92 -31.11
N LEU A 108 48.41 -1.77 -31.97
CA LEU A 108 47.22 -2.63 -31.99
C LEU A 108 47.35 -3.81 -32.99
N SER A 109 48.45 -3.92 -33.73
CA SER A 109 48.60 -4.88 -34.85
C SER A 109 49.41 -6.15 -34.53
N THR A 110 50.04 -6.28 -33.36
CA THR A 110 51.02 -7.36 -33.09
C THR A 110 50.42 -8.58 -32.38
N THR A 111 49.14 -8.59 -32.02
CA THR A 111 48.51 -9.72 -31.31
C THR A 111 47.66 -10.64 -32.18
N LEU A 112 47.50 -10.36 -33.48
CA LEU A 112 46.70 -11.18 -34.40
C LEU A 112 47.51 -12.18 -35.24
N SER A 113 48.85 -12.11 -35.22
CA SER A 113 49.73 -12.93 -36.07
C SER A 113 50.30 -14.19 -35.40
N ASN A 114 49.99 -14.44 -34.12
CA ASN A 114 50.54 -15.59 -33.38
C ASN A 114 49.70 -16.90 -33.46
N VAL A 115 48.67 -16.98 -34.32
CA VAL A 115 47.72 -18.12 -34.35
C VAL A 115 48.08 -19.22 -35.36
N LYS A 116 49.19 -19.14 -36.11
CA LYS A 116 49.56 -20.21 -37.05
C LYS A 116 50.94 -20.79 -36.74
N THR A 117 50.94 -22.10 -36.49
CA THR A 117 52.07 -23.05 -36.41
C THR A 117 52.72 -23.22 -35.04
N GLN A 118 52.26 -24.22 -34.27
CA GLN A 118 53.10 -25.30 -33.72
C GLN A 118 52.26 -26.56 -33.50
N ALA A 119 52.54 -27.62 -34.26
CA ALA A 119 52.43 -29.01 -33.83
C ALA A 119 53.80 -29.37 -33.23
N ILE A 120 53.95 -30.13 -32.13
CA ILE A 120 53.91 -31.60 -32.06
C ILE A 120 53.93 -32.05 -30.57
N ASN A 121 52.87 -32.77 -30.14
CA ASN A 121 52.77 -33.98 -29.26
C ASN A 121 53.45 -34.11 -27.85
N PRO A 122 52.99 -35.03 -26.96
CA PRO A 122 51.66 -35.15 -26.34
C PRO A 122 51.73 -35.68 -24.86
N SER A 123 51.54 -34.86 -23.83
CA SER A 123 51.20 -35.38 -22.49
C SER A 123 50.84 -34.25 -21.51
N HIS A 124 49.58 -33.84 -21.49
CA HIS A 124 48.83 -33.35 -20.32
C HIS A 124 47.54 -32.68 -20.82
N PRO A 125 46.36 -33.01 -20.28
CA PRO A 125 45.15 -32.25 -20.59
C PRO A 125 45.32 -30.81 -20.05
N PRO A 126 45.02 -29.76 -20.82
CA PRO A 126 45.09 -28.40 -20.32
C PRO A 126 43.94 -28.20 -19.35
N GLN A 127 44.28 -28.12 -18.06
CA GLN A 127 43.41 -27.50 -17.07
C GLN A 127 43.21 -26.03 -17.49
N LEU A 128 41.98 -25.66 -17.87
CA LEU A 128 41.61 -24.25 -17.92
C LEU A 128 41.74 -23.70 -16.50
N GLN A 129 42.80 -22.93 -16.25
CA GLN A 129 42.85 -22.07 -15.08
C GLN A 129 41.78 -20.99 -15.26
N SER A 130 40.71 -21.12 -14.48
CA SER A 130 39.73 -20.07 -14.24
C SER A 130 40.45 -18.79 -13.78
N PRO A 131 40.03 -17.60 -14.26
CA PRO A 131 40.57 -16.34 -13.76
C PRO A 131 40.35 -16.26 -12.24
N GLN A 132 41.44 -15.98 -11.53
CA GLN A 132 41.46 -15.87 -10.08
C GLN A 132 40.57 -14.69 -9.65
N TYR A 133 39.45 -15.01 -9.00
CA TYR A 133 38.52 -14.04 -8.42
C TYR A 133 39.04 -13.67 -7.02
N ASP A 134 39.36 -12.40 -6.82
CA ASP A 134 39.60 -11.83 -5.49
C ASP A 134 38.32 -11.98 -4.64
N PRO A 135 38.40 -12.52 -3.41
CA PRO A 135 37.21 -12.71 -2.58
C PRO A 135 36.66 -11.35 -2.11
N GLU A 136 35.50 -10.98 -2.66
CA GLU A 136 34.64 -9.92 -2.11
C GLU A 136 34.16 -10.26 -0.68
N PRO A 137 33.90 -9.23 0.17
CA PRO A 137 33.71 -9.37 1.60
C PRO A 137 32.46 -10.19 1.97
N GLU A 138 32.55 -10.88 3.11
CA GLU A 138 31.64 -11.92 3.61
C GLU A 138 30.17 -11.73 3.22
N GLY A 139 29.74 -12.63 2.35
CA GLY A 139 28.43 -12.65 1.75
C GLY A 139 27.30 -12.87 2.73
N VAL A 140 26.21 -12.17 2.44
CA VAL A 140 24.83 -12.49 2.82
C VAL A 140 24.66 -14.02 2.86
N PRO A 141 24.15 -14.61 3.96
CA PRO A 141 24.02 -16.06 4.08
C PRO A 141 23.26 -16.59 2.86
N SER A 142 23.81 -17.62 2.20
CA SER A 142 23.18 -18.22 1.03
C SER A 142 21.73 -18.56 1.34
N GLU A 143 20.83 -18.36 0.38
CA GLU A 143 19.38 -18.52 0.55
C GLU A 143 19.01 -19.89 1.15
N ALA A 144 19.79 -20.92 0.84
CA ALA A 144 19.71 -22.26 1.45
C ALA A 144 19.91 -22.28 2.96
N LYS A 145 20.84 -21.46 3.50
CA LYS A 145 21.05 -21.34 4.95
C LYS A 145 19.91 -20.60 5.62
N LEU A 146 19.33 -19.59 4.96
CA LEU A 146 18.16 -18.85 5.47
C LEU A 146 16.92 -19.74 5.55
N ALA A 147 16.68 -20.57 4.53
CA ALA A 147 15.58 -21.54 4.53
C ALA A 147 15.70 -22.54 5.70
N ALA A 148 16.90 -23.09 5.92
CA ALA A 148 17.17 -24.02 7.02
C ALA A 148 17.03 -23.36 8.41
N GLU A 149 17.42 -22.09 8.56
CA GLU A 149 17.29 -21.34 9.81
C GLU A 149 15.81 -21.04 10.13
N ILE A 150 15.03 -20.64 9.12
CA ILE A 150 13.59 -20.38 9.26
C ILE A 150 12.84 -21.67 9.62
N GLY A 151 13.19 -22.79 8.99
CA GLY A 151 12.62 -24.11 9.32
C GLY A 151 12.89 -24.53 10.76
N LYS A 152 14.13 -24.36 11.24
CA LYS A 152 14.51 -24.64 12.64
C LYS A 152 13.78 -23.74 13.64
N LYS A 153 13.62 -22.45 13.32
CA LYS A 153 12.94 -21.47 14.18
C LYS A 153 11.43 -21.71 14.28
N LEU A 154 10.80 -22.17 13.21
CA LEU A 154 9.35 -22.44 13.16
C LEU A 154 9.01 -23.89 13.53
N GLY A 155 10.00 -24.78 13.60
CA GLY A 155 9.83 -26.22 13.84
C GLY A 155 9.12 -26.95 12.69
N ARG A 156 9.34 -26.52 11.45
CA ARG A 156 8.65 -27.01 10.24
C ARG A 156 9.65 -27.30 9.13
N ASN A 157 9.33 -28.27 8.28
CA ASN A 157 10.15 -28.62 7.11
C ASN A 157 9.86 -27.65 5.97
N VAL A 158 10.92 -27.02 5.47
CA VAL A 158 10.84 -25.92 4.52
C VAL A 158 11.94 -26.11 3.48
N ASP A 159 11.57 -26.10 2.20
CA ASP A 159 12.49 -26.23 1.06
C ASP A 159 12.54 -24.94 0.24
N LEU A 160 13.46 -24.91 -0.74
CA LEU A 160 13.55 -23.86 -1.74
C LEU A 160 13.03 -24.41 -3.08
N ASP A 161 12.09 -23.69 -3.69
CA ASP A 161 11.63 -23.96 -5.05
C ASP A 161 12.66 -23.48 -6.10
N ASP A 162 12.48 -23.87 -7.37
CA ASP A 162 13.33 -23.48 -8.51
C ASP A 162 13.44 -21.95 -8.74
N GLU A 163 12.49 -21.18 -8.19
CA GLU A 163 12.48 -19.71 -8.20
C GLU A 163 13.17 -19.08 -6.97
N GLY A 164 13.84 -19.89 -6.13
CA GLY A 164 14.50 -19.44 -4.90
C GLY A 164 13.53 -19.05 -3.77
N ARG A 165 12.26 -19.42 -3.89
CA ARG A 165 11.23 -19.11 -2.88
C ARG A 165 11.18 -20.20 -1.80
N ILE A 166 11.03 -19.76 -0.56
CA ILE A 166 10.95 -20.61 0.63
C ILE A 166 9.52 -21.18 0.74
N VAL A 167 9.37 -22.51 0.62
CA VAL A 167 8.06 -23.19 0.66
C VAL A 167 8.01 -24.26 1.75
N ASP A 168 6.96 -24.21 2.58
CA ASP A 168 6.70 -25.17 3.65
C ASP A 168 6.13 -26.47 3.05
N HIS A 169 6.68 -27.62 3.42
CA HIS A 169 6.28 -28.96 2.95
C HIS A 169 4.78 -29.20 3.05
N ARG A 170 4.12 -28.66 4.08
CA ARG A 170 2.67 -28.83 4.22
C ARG A 170 1.90 -28.23 3.05
N GLN A 171 2.38 -27.13 2.48
CA GLN A 171 1.74 -26.48 1.34
C GLN A 171 1.83 -27.35 0.07
N LEU A 172 2.97 -28.02 -0.15
CA LEU A 172 3.13 -29.02 -1.22
C LEU A 172 2.21 -30.23 -0.99
N LEU A 173 2.05 -30.69 0.25
CA LEU A 173 1.21 -31.84 0.61
C LEU A 173 -0.30 -31.55 0.62
N THR A 174 -0.73 -30.32 0.89
CA THR A 174 -2.16 -29.92 0.80
C THR A 174 -2.66 -29.82 -0.63
N GLY A 175 -1.77 -29.68 -1.61
CA GLY A 175 -2.09 -29.70 -3.05
C GLY A 175 -2.41 -31.09 -3.58
N GLY A 176 -3.22 -31.86 -2.85
CA GLY A 176 -3.88 -33.10 -3.24
C GLY A 176 -3.19 -33.92 -4.34
N LEU A 177 -2.41 -34.91 -3.93
CA LEU A 177 -1.85 -35.92 -4.81
C LEU A 177 -2.95 -36.55 -5.70
N ASN A 178 -2.99 -36.20 -6.99
CA ASN A 178 -3.92 -36.75 -7.98
C ASN A 178 -3.54 -38.19 -8.36
N LEU A 179 -3.59 -39.13 -7.41
CA LEU A 179 -3.55 -40.56 -7.68
C LEU A 179 -4.97 -41.08 -7.93
N GLY A 180 -5.52 -40.79 -9.10
CA GLY A 180 -6.74 -41.45 -9.54
C GLY A 180 -7.33 -40.84 -10.80
N PRO A 181 -7.80 -41.64 -11.78
CA PRO A 181 -8.46 -41.11 -12.96
C PRO A 181 -9.76 -40.38 -12.56
N PRO A 182 -10.12 -39.27 -13.25
CA PRO A 182 -11.26 -38.44 -12.88
C PRO A 182 -12.57 -39.21 -13.01
N LYS A 183 -13.38 -39.22 -11.93
CA LYS A 183 -14.71 -39.86 -11.92
C LYS A 183 -15.68 -39.02 -12.74
N ALA A 184 -16.19 -39.59 -13.84
CA ALA A 184 -17.36 -39.09 -14.54
C ALA A 184 -18.63 -39.37 -13.70
N LEU A 185 -19.40 -38.34 -13.37
CA LEU A 185 -20.71 -38.49 -12.73
C LEU A 185 -21.81 -38.60 -13.81
N GLY A 186 -22.59 -39.67 -13.73
CA GLY A 186 -23.80 -39.91 -14.53
C GLY A 186 -25.05 -39.21 -14.01
N PRO A 187 -26.20 -39.36 -14.71
CA PRO A 187 -27.40 -38.54 -14.47
C PRO A 187 -28.37 -39.19 -13.47
N HIS A 188 -28.77 -38.46 -12.42
CA HIS A 188 -29.89 -38.82 -11.56
C HIS A 188 -30.93 -37.69 -11.48
N GLN A 189 -32.19 -38.11 -11.57
CA GLN A 189 -33.42 -37.35 -11.80
C GLN A 189 -33.78 -36.40 -10.64
N GLN A 190 -34.33 -35.25 -11.02
CA GLN A 190 -34.80 -34.19 -10.14
C GLN A 190 -36.29 -34.36 -9.80
N GLN A 191 -36.61 -34.48 -8.50
CA GLN A 191 -37.88 -34.03 -7.94
C GLN A 191 -37.64 -32.77 -7.11
N GLN A 192 -38.16 -31.66 -7.63
CA GLN A 192 -38.80 -30.53 -6.95
C GLN A 192 -38.32 -30.18 -5.54
N THR A 193 -37.36 -29.25 -5.43
CA THR A 193 -37.51 -28.12 -4.50
C THR A 193 -36.86 -26.88 -5.11
N LYS A 194 -37.59 -25.77 -5.04
CA LYS A 194 -37.20 -24.44 -5.52
C LYS A 194 -35.87 -24.02 -4.88
N LYS A 195 -34.76 -24.13 -5.62
CA LYS A 195 -33.50 -23.45 -5.32
C LYS A 195 -32.98 -22.81 -6.61
N LYS A 196 -32.69 -21.52 -6.51
CA LYS A 196 -32.03 -20.70 -7.52
C LYS A 196 -30.70 -21.35 -7.89
N ILE A 197 -30.62 -21.90 -9.09
CA ILE A 197 -29.37 -22.26 -9.77
C ILE A 197 -29.46 -21.60 -11.13
N GLY A 198 -28.40 -20.90 -11.51
CA GLY A 198 -28.27 -20.32 -12.84
C GLY A 198 -27.63 -18.96 -12.79
N PHE A 199 -26.34 -18.96 -13.05
CA PHE A 199 -25.44 -17.87 -13.41
C PHE A 199 -25.98 -17.03 -14.58
N ALA A 200 -27.15 -16.41 -14.43
CA ALA A 200 -27.76 -15.58 -15.45
C ALA A 200 -28.36 -14.35 -14.76
N LEU A 201 -27.84 -13.18 -15.12
CA LEU A 201 -28.38 -11.89 -14.72
C LEU A 201 -29.87 -11.81 -15.13
N PRO A 202 -30.72 -11.17 -14.32
CA PRO A 202 -32.14 -10.99 -14.63
C PRO A 202 -32.31 -10.30 -15.99
N ILE A 203 -33.39 -10.62 -16.70
CA ILE A 203 -33.63 -10.18 -18.09
C ILE A 203 -33.52 -8.65 -18.26
N SER A 204 -33.90 -7.88 -17.23
CA SER A 204 -33.76 -6.41 -17.20
C SER A 204 -32.31 -5.94 -17.23
N GLU A 205 -31.41 -6.66 -16.57
CA GLU A 205 -30.01 -6.32 -16.42
C GLU A 205 -29.18 -6.78 -17.63
N ARG A 206 -29.60 -7.88 -18.28
CA ARG A 206 -29.04 -8.33 -19.57
C ARG A 206 -29.26 -7.30 -20.68
N ARG A 207 -30.46 -6.71 -20.75
CA ARG A 207 -30.80 -5.72 -21.78
C ARG A 207 -30.02 -4.41 -21.61
N ALA A 208 -29.78 -4.00 -20.37
CA ALA A 208 -28.95 -2.85 -20.07
C ALA A 208 -27.47 -3.10 -20.42
N GLN A 209 -26.95 -4.31 -20.14
CA GLN A 209 -25.61 -4.71 -20.55
C GLN A 209 -25.45 -4.79 -22.07
N GLU A 210 -26.42 -5.35 -22.79
CA GLU A 210 -26.36 -5.45 -24.25
C GLU A 210 -26.35 -4.07 -24.93
N GLN A 211 -27.04 -3.08 -24.35
CA GLN A 211 -27.02 -1.69 -24.82
C GLN A 211 -25.65 -1.04 -24.60
N LEU A 212 -25.08 -1.19 -23.40
CA LEU A 212 -23.73 -0.70 -23.10
C LEU A 212 -22.66 -1.38 -23.96
N GLU A 213 -22.79 -2.68 -24.22
CA GLU A 213 -21.86 -3.45 -25.05
C GLU A 213 -21.99 -3.05 -26.53
N LYS A 214 -23.20 -2.73 -27.01
CA LYS A 214 -23.41 -2.13 -28.33
C LYS A 214 -22.83 -0.73 -28.44
N GLU A 215 -22.99 0.11 -27.42
CA GLU A 215 -22.41 1.46 -27.40
C GLU A 215 -20.88 1.39 -27.34
N TYR A 216 -20.33 0.47 -26.56
CA TYR A 216 -18.90 0.20 -26.50
C TYR A 216 -18.35 -0.33 -27.83
N ALA A 217 -19.00 -1.32 -28.45
CA ALA A 217 -18.63 -1.85 -29.77
C ALA A 217 -18.76 -0.79 -30.87
N LYS A 218 -19.77 0.09 -30.78
CA LYS A 218 -19.96 1.20 -31.72
C LYS A 218 -18.91 2.30 -31.51
N SER A 219 -18.46 2.53 -30.28
CA SER A 219 -17.35 3.43 -29.98
C SER A 219 -16.00 2.90 -30.50
N GLN A 220 -15.79 1.58 -30.46
CA GLN A 220 -14.60 0.94 -31.02
C GLN A 220 -14.61 0.96 -32.56
N ASN A 221 -15.75 0.74 -33.20
CA ASN A 221 -15.87 0.84 -34.66
C ASN A 221 -15.87 2.29 -35.20
N SER A 222 -15.91 3.30 -34.33
CA SER A 222 -15.80 4.72 -34.73
C SER A 222 -14.36 5.25 -34.65
N LEU A 223 -13.40 4.44 -34.22
CA LEU A 223 -11.96 4.74 -34.33
C LEU A 223 -11.30 3.75 -35.31
N GLY A 224 -11.20 4.17 -36.58
CA GLY A 224 -10.13 3.70 -37.46
C GLY A 224 -10.55 2.77 -38.59
N ASP A 225 -11.21 3.34 -39.61
CA ASP A 225 -10.97 2.98 -40.99
C ASP A 225 -9.65 3.67 -41.40
N HIS A 226 -8.54 2.99 -41.18
CA HIS A 226 -7.20 3.34 -41.69
C HIS A 226 -6.54 2.03 -42.10
N ASP A 227 -6.66 1.74 -43.39
CA ASP A 227 -5.84 0.75 -44.08
C ASP A 227 -4.35 1.14 -44.01
N ASP A 228 -3.50 0.12 -44.04
CA ASP A 228 -2.04 0.13 -44.20
C ASP A 228 -1.19 0.48 -42.94
N ASP A 229 -0.92 -0.53 -42.09
CA ASP A 229 0.43 -0.96 -41.66
C ASP A 229 0.35 -1.97 -40.48
N ASP A 230 0.61 -3.25 -40.78
CA ASP A 230 0.70 -4.36 -39.83
C ASP A 230 2.01 -4.28 -39.01
N GLU A 231 2.03 -3.45 -37.97
CA GLU A 231 3.02 -3.54 -36.88
C GLU A 231 2.32 -4.15 -35.65
N GLY A 232 2.14 -5.47 -35.67
CA GLY A 232 1.62 -6.20 -34.53
C GLY A 232 2.42 -5.88 -33.26
N LEU A 233 1.74 -5.32 -32.23
CA LEU A 233 2.33 -4.85 -30.97
C LEU A 233 3.59 -5.64 -30.61
N SER A 234 4.73 -4.93 -30.55
CA SER A 234 6.05 -5.49 -30.27
C SER A 234 5.99 -6.45 -29.08
N GLN A 235 6.84 -7.49 -29.05
CA GLN A 235 6.91 -8.44 -27.94
C GLN A 235 7.04 -7.74 -26.58
N ALA A 236 7.71 -6.58 -26.55
CA ALA A 236 7.84 -5.72 -25.38
C ALA A 236 6.49 -5.12 -24.92
N GLU A 237 5.64 -4.75 -25.85
CA GLU A 237 4.34 -4.14 -25.60
C GLU A 237 3.32 -5.17 -25.11
N LYS A 238 3.35 -6.40 -25.64
CA LYS A 238 2.58 -7.54 -25.13
C LYS A 238 2.96 -7.89 -23.68
N ILE A 239 4.25 -7.86 -23.35
CA ILE A 239 4.73 -8.08 -21.98
C ILE A 239 4.28 -6.94 -21.06
N LYS A 240 4.36 -5.69 -21.51
CA LYS A 240 3.90 -4.52 -20.76
C LYS A 240 2.40 -4.59 -20.46
N LEU A 241 1.58 -4.91 -21.46
CA LEU A 241 0.13 -5.06 -21.32
C LEU A 241 -0.25 -6.24 -20.41
N SER A 242 0.50 -7.35 -20.47
CA SER A 242 0.32 -8.49 -19.57
C SER A 242 0.62 -8.10 -18.11
N ARG A 243 1.74 -7.40 -17.87
CA ARG A 243 2.11 -6.87 -16.54
C ARG A 243 1.09 -5.87 -16.02
N GLU A 244 0.58 -5.00 -16.88
CA GLU A 244 -0.44 -4.01 -16.52
C GLU A 244 -1.75 -4.70 -16.11
N ARG A 245 -2.22 -5.69 -16.88
CA ARG A 245 -3.40 -6.50 -16.51
C ARG A 245 -3.22 -7.22 -15.17
N GLN A 246 -2.06 -7.81 -14.93
CA GLN A 246 -1.73 -8.44 -13.65
C GLN A 246 -1.72 -7.41 -12.50
N SER A 247 -1.17 -6.21 -12.74
CA SER A 247 -1.13 -5.13 -11.74
C SER A 247 -2.51 -4.61 -11.37
N ILE A 248 -3.41 -4.46 -12.36
CA ILE A 248 -4.80 -4.01 -12.16
C ILE A 248 -5.59 -5.06 -11.36
N LEU A 249 -5.41 -6.34 -11.67
CA LEU A 249 -6.06 -7.44 -10.93
C LEU A 249 -5.61 -7.45 -9.47
N LEU A 250 -4.30 -7.31 -9.23
CA LEU A 250 -3.76 -7.23 -7.87
C LEU A 250 -4.28 -5.99 -7.12
N GLN A 251 -4.34 -4.85 -7.79
CA GLN A 251 -4.90 -3.61 -7.24
C GLN A 251 -6.38 -3.80 -6.86
N GLN A 252 -7.18 -4.43 -7.73
CA GLN A 252 -8.58 -4.74 -7.46
C GLN A 252 -8.74 -5.65 -6.24
N GLN A 253 -7.93 -6.72 -6.14
CA GLN A 253 -7.92 -7.59 -4.96
C GLN A 253 -7.58 -6.83 -3.67
N LEU A 254 -6.65 -5.87 -3.73
CA LEU A 254 -6.31 -5.02 -2.58
C LEU A 254 -7.48 -4.13 -2.16
N ILE A 255 -8.14 -3.49 -3.13
CA ILE A 255 -9.31 -2.63 -2.91
C ILE A 255 -10.45 -3.44 -2.29
N ASP A 256 -10.70 -4.65 -2.77
CA ASP A 256 -11.75 -5.53 -2.25
C ASP A 256 -11.46 -5.99 -0.81
N LEU A 257 -10.20 -6.30 -0.49
CA LEU A 257 -9.78 -6.63 0.87
C LEU A 257 -9.96 -5.44 1.83
N ASP A 258 -9.61 -4.23 1.39
CA ASP A 258 -9.80 -3.02 2.19
C ASP A 258 -11.28 -2.70 2.41
N ASN A 259 -12.12 -2.83 1.37
CA ASN A 259 -13.57 -2.68 1.48
C ASN A 259 -14.18 -3.73 2.42
N LYS A 260 -13.71 -4.98 2.35
CA LYS A 260 -14.16 -6.06 3.24
C LYS A 260 -13.77 -5.81 4.69
N LYS A 261 -12.54 -5.32 4.93
CA LYS A 261 -12.09 -4.89 6.27
C LYS A 261 -12.93 -3.73 6.80
N ARG A 262 -13.21 -2.73 5.95
CA ARG A 262 -14.05 -1.58 6.33
C ARG A 262 -15.46 -2.01 6.72
N LYS A 263 -16.10 -2.86 5.92
CA LYS A 263 -17.43 -3.43 6.23
C LYS A 263 -17.42 -4.21 7.54
N ALA A 264 -16.42 -5.07 7.76
CA ALA A 264 -16.31 -5.83 9.01
C ALA A 264 -16.13 -4.93 10.25
N GLU A 265 -15.36 -3.83 10.13
CA GLU A 265 -15.20 -2.86 11.22
C GLU A 265 -16.51 -2.08 11.48
N GLU A 266 -17.22 -1.69 10.43
CA GLU A 266 -18.54 -1.04 10.52
C GLU A 266 -19.57 -1.98 11.17
N ASP A 267 -19.62 -3.25 10.78
CA ASP A 267 -20.50 -4.26 11.37
C ASP A 267 -20.19 -4.46 12.87
N SER A 268 -18.90 -4.53 13.24
CA SER A 268 -18.48 -4.62 14.64
C SER A 268 -18.89 -3.37 15.44
N LYS A 269 -18.76 -2.18 14.86
CA LYS A 269 -19.22 -0.93 15.49
C LYS A 269 -20.73 -0.94 15.66
N LEU A 270 -21.49 -1.36 14.65
CA LEU A 270 -22.95 -1.46 14.72
C LEU A 270 -23.37 -2.48 15.79
N GLU A 271 -22.67 -3.61 15.91
CA GLU A 271 -22.94 -4.59 16.97
C GLU A 271 -22.69 -4.01 18.36
N ASN A 272 -21.58 -3.29 18.54
CA ASN A 272 -21.27 -2.61 19.80
C ASN A 272 -22.29 -1.53 20.14
N LEU A 273 -22.73 -0.74 19.15
CA LEU A 273 -23.74 0.30 19.33
C LEU A 273 -25.10 -0.31 19.66
N LYS A 274 -25.49 -1.41 19.00
CA LYS A 274 -26.67 -2.21 19.35
C LYS A 274 -26.59 -2.76 20.78
N LYS A 275 -25.42 -3.22 21.24
CA LYS A 275 -25.22 -3.67 22.63
C LYS A 275 -25.40 -2.52 23.63
N VAL A 276 -24.94 -1.30 23.33
CA VAL A 276 -25.12 -0.13 24.20
C VAL A 276 -26.59 0.32 24.21
N VAL A 277 -27.25 0.37 23.06
CA VAL A 277 -28.68 0.70 22.96
C VAL A 277 -29.53 -0.28 23.77
N LYS A 278 -29.28 -1.60 23.66
CA LYS A 278 -29.95 -2.62 24.48
C LYS A 278 -29.72 -2.47 26.00
N ARG A 279 -28.62 -1.83 26.43
CA ARG A 279 -28.39 -1.51 27.86
C ARG A 279 -29.16 -0.27 28.29
N ASN A 280 -29.40 0.66 27.37
CA ASN A 280 -30.11 1.93 27.56
C ASN A 280 -31.49 1.89 26.88
N ASP A 281 -32.31 0.87 27.18
CA ASP A 281 -33.69 0.79 26.70
C ASP A 281 -34.51 1.93 27.33
N GLN A 282 -34.86 2.94 26.51
CA GLN A 282 -35.57 4.14 26.95
C GLN A 282 -36.91 3.82 27.64
N SER A 283 -37.63 2.80 27.17
CA SER A 283 -38.89 2.34 27.79
C SER A 283 -38.68 1.82 29.21
N LYS A 284 -37.58 1.10 29.46
CA LYS A 284 -37.23 0.60 30.80
C LYS A 284 -36.83 1.75 31.72
N ILE A 285 -36.13 2.75 31.19
CA ILE A 285 -35.77 3.97 31.91
C ILE A 285 -37.04 4.75 32.31
N GLU A 286 -38.01 4.89 31.41
CA GLU A 286 -39.29 5.56 31.69
C GLU A 286 -40.12 4.84 32.75
N ILE A 287 -40.21 3.51 32.69
CA ILE A 287 -40.92 2.71 33.72
C ILE A 287 -40.27 2.89 35.09
N LEU A 288 -38.92 2.84 35.16
CA LEU A 288 -38.19 3.07 36.41
C LEU A 288 -38.40 4.50 36.94
N LYS A 289 -38.45 5.50 36.04
CA LYS A 289 -38.72 6.89 36.39
C LYS A 289 -40.14 7.06 36.94
N GLN A 290 -41.14 6.45 36.33
CA GLN A 290 -42.53 6.46 36.83
C GLN A 290 -42.63 5.78 38.20
N GLN A 291 -41.98 4.63 38.39
CA GLN A 291 -41.95 3.94 39.67
C GLN A 291 -41.26 4.77 40.76
N ALA A 292 -40.18 5.47 40.43
CA ALA A 292 -39.48 6.36 41.35
C ALA A 292 -40.35 7.57 41.75
N LEU A 293 -41.08 8.16 40.81
CA LEU A 293 -42.03 9.25 41.09
C LEU A 293 -43.17 8.77 42.00
N LYS A 294 -43.74 7.60 41.73
CA LYS A 294 -44.79 7.02 42.57
C LYS A 294 -44.31 6.77 43.99
N ARG A 295 -43.12 6.18 44.17
CA ARG A 295 -42.49 6.00 45.50
C ARG A 295 -42.26 7.33 46.23
N ARG A 296 -41.93 8.39 45.49
CA ARG A 296 -41.74 9.73 46.08
C ARG A 296 -43.09 10.32 46.54
N GLN A 297 -44.15 10.16 45.74
CA GLN A 297 -45.50 10.58 46.12
C GLN A 297 -46.01 9.81 47.34
N GLU A 298 -45.88 8.47 47.35
CA GLU A 298 -46.25 7.64 48.50
C GLU A 298 -45.49 8.04 49.78
N ARG A 299 -44.21 8.43 49.68
CA ARG A 299 -43.46 8.96 50.82
C ARG A 299 -43.97 10.32 51.29
N GLN A 300 -44.38 11.20 50.37
CA GLN A 300 -44.95 12.50 50.73
C GLN A 300 -46.33 12.34 51.38
N GLU A 301 -47.18 11.49 50.83
CA GLU A 301 -48.47 11.13 51.42
C GLU A 301 -48.29 10.46 52.79
N GLY A 302 -47.31 9.56 52.91
CA GLY A 302 -46.92 8.92 54.18
C GLY A 302 -46.37 9.90 55.22
N ALA A 303 -45.70 10.97 54.81
CA ALA A 303 -45.24 12.03 55.71
C ALA A 303 -46.42 12.91 56.16
N LEU A 304 -47.27 13.34 55.22
CA LEU A 304 -48.46 14.14 55.51
C LEU A 304 -49.42 13.40 56.47
N THR A 305 -49.65 12.10 56.25
CA THR A 305 -50.49 11.29 57.13
C THR A 305 -49.89 11.13 58.54
N LYS A 306 -48.57 10.96 58.66
CA LYS A 306 -47.89 10.96 59.96
C LYS A 306 -48.00 12.30 60.68
N ASP A 307 -47.82 13.40 59.97
CA ASP A 307 -47.93 14.75 60.54
C ASP A 307 -49.35 15.02 61.06
N VAL A 308 -50.38 14.62 60.30
CA VAL A 308 -51.79 14.71 60.73
C VAL A 308 -52.05 13.85 61.98
N GLN A 309 -51.49 12.64 62.05
CA GLN A 309 -51.68 11.75 63.20
C GLN A 309 -50.98 12.26 64.46
N ILE A 310 -49.78 12.85 64.33
CA ILE A 310 -49.06 13.49 65.43
C ILE A 310 -49.86 14.68 65.97
N GLN A 311 -50.41 15.53 65.10
CA GLN A 311 -51.25 16.67 65.52
C GLN A 311 -52.52 16.22 66.24
N ALA A 312 -53.20 15.18 65.75
CA ALA A 312 -54.39 14.62 66.38
C ALA A 312 -54.10 14.05 67.79
N SER A 313 -52.94 13.41 67.99
CA SER A 313 -52.53 12.88 69.32
C SER A 313 -52.04 13.95 70.31
N SER A 314 -51.72 15.16 69.83
CA SER A 314 -51.30 16.28 70.69
C SER A 314 -52.46 17.17 71.17
N SER A 315 -53.68 16.93 70.67
CA SER A 315 -54.89 17.73 70.97
C SER A 315 -55.88 17.05 71.92
N THR A 316 -55.50 15.89 72.48
CA THR A 316 -56.20 15.12 73.53
C THR A 316 -55.37 15.15 74.79
#